data_AF-A0ABD6QLW7-F1
#
_entry.id   AF-A0ABD6QLW7-F1
#
_cell.length_a   1.000
_cell.length_b   1.000
_cell.length_c   1.000
_cell.angle_alpha   90.00
_cell.angle_beta   90.00
_cell.angle_gamma   90.00
#
_symmetry.space_group_name_H-M   'P 1'
#
loop_
_entity.id
_entity.type
_entity.pdbx_description
1 polymer ?
#
loop_
_entity_poly.entity_id
_entity_poly.type
_entity_poly.pdbx_seq_one_letter_code
_entity_poly.pdbx_strand_id
1 'polypeptide(L)' 'MVNSPAHYTQGPPCPGCGRTIECIDVIAGRVWTIGSAMKYLWRMDLKGKPIEDLQKAIACIQHEINRRTRGRA' A
#
# COMPACT_ATOMS: atom_id res chain seq x y z
N MET A 1 2.07 9.23 -21.21
CA MET A 1 1.57 8.03 -20.50
C MET A 1 1.70 8.27 -18.99
N VAL A 2 0.73 8.96 -18.38
CA VAL A 2 0.78 9.42 -16.97
C VAL A 2 -0.03 8.53 -16.03
N ASN A 3 -0.87 7.63 -16.57
CA ASN A 3 -1.90 6.92 -15.80
C ASN A 3 -1.54 5.50 -15.34
N SER A 4 -0.37 4.97 -15.70
CA SER A 4 0.03 3.60 -15.26
C SER A 4 1.55 3.47 -15.12
N PRO A 5 2.14 3.93 -14.00
CA PRO A 5 3.53 3.64 -13.70
C PRO A 5 3.80 2.12 -13.62
N ALA A 6 4.85 1.65 -14.30
CA ALA A 6 5.14 0.21 -14.46
C ALA A 6 5.32 -0.58 -13.14
N HIS A 7 5.57 0.09 -12.02
CA HIS A 7 5.71 -0.55 -10.71
C HIS A 7 4.37 -0.96 -10.07
N TYR A 8 3.22 -0.59 -10.65
CA TYR A 8 1.90 -1.05 -10.18
C TYR A 8 1.45 -2.36 -10.83
N THR A 9 2.08 -2.76 -11.95
CA THR A 9 1.76 -3.95 -12.74
C THR A 9 2.75 -5.10 -12.52
N GLN A 10 3.62 -5.01 -11.52
CA GLN A 10 4.67 -6.01 -11.20
C GLN A 10 4.33 -6.88 -9.98
N GLY A 11 3.05 -7.05 -9.68
CA GLY A 11 2.64 -7.93 -8.60
C GLY A 11 2.78 -9.42 -8.92
N PRO A 12 2.59 -10.29 -7.92
CA PRO A 12 2.50 -11.73 -8.14
C PRO A 12 1.23 -12.08 -8.95
N PRO A 13 1.24 -13.21 -9.70
CA PRO A 13 0.04 -13.74 -10.32
C PRO A 13 -0.96 -14.22 -9.26
N CYS A 14 -2.24 -13.96 -9.48
CA CYS A 14 -3.33 -14.44 -8.65
C CYS A 14 -3.44 -15.98 -8.75
N PRO A 15 -3.42 -16.73 -7.63
CA PRO A 15 -3.48 -18.20 -7.65
C PRO A 15 -4.77 -18.77 -8.25
N GLY A 16 -5.89 -18.02 -8.20
CA GLY A 16 -7.20 -18.49 -8.67
C GLY A 16 -7.50 -18.18 -10.14
N CYS A 17 -6.94 -17.10 -10.69
CA CYS A 17 -7.28 -16.65 -12.06
C CYS A 17 -6.07 -16.32 -12.95
N GLY A 18 -4.84 -16.41 -12.44
CA GLY A 18 -3.60 -16.17 -13.19
C GLY A 18 -3.31 -14.71 -13.55
N ARG A 19 -4.24 -13.77 -13.30
CA ARG A 19 -4.04 -12.33 -13.53
C ARG A 19 -2.98 -11.78 -12.56
N THR A 20 -2.10 -10.90 -13.04
CA THR A 20 -1.21 -10.12 -12.18
C THR A 20 -1.99 -9.26 -11.20
N ILE A 21 -1.73 -9.44 -9.90
CA ILE A 21 -2.35 -8.62 -8.85
C ILE A 21 -1.75 -7.22 -8.93
N GLU A 22 -2.60 -6.21 -9.09
CA GLU A 22 -2.17 -4.82 -9.07
C GLU A 22 -2.30 -4.26 -7.64
N CYS A 23 -1.47 -3.28 -7.29
CA CYS A 23 -1.56 -2.66 -5.96
C CYS A 23 -2.97 -2.10 -5.68
N ILE A 24 -3.68 -1.63 -6.72
CA ILE A 24 -5.06 -1.12 -6.60
C ILE A 24 -6.03 -2.22 -6.15
N ASP A 25 -5.85 -3.47 -6.58
CA ASP A 25 -6.69 -4.61 -6.20
C ASP A 25 -6.67 -4.86 -4.69
N VAL A 26 -5.55 -4.51 -4.02
CA VAL A 26 -5.36 -4.73 -2.59
C VAL A 26 -5.83 -3.53 -1.76
N ILE A 27 -5.71 -2.30 -2.28
CA ILE A 27 -5.97 -1.07 -1.50
C ILE A 27 -7.34 -0.46 -1.76
N ALA A 28 -8.02 -0.84 -2.86
CA ALA A 28 -9.36 -0.37 -3.16
C ALA A 28 -10.32 -0.72 -2.00
N GLY A 29 -11.04 0.27 -1.48
CA GLY A 29 -11.96 0.12 -0.35
C GLY A 29 -11.31 0.17 1.04
N ARG A 30 -9.97 0.33 1.15
CA ARG A 30 -9.33 0.57 2.44
C ARG A 30 -9.39 2.04 2.81
N VAL A 31 -9.43 2.31 4.11
CA VAL A 31 -9.26 3.67 4.64
C VAL A 31 -7.93 4.23 4.12
N TRP A 32 -7.92 5.50 3.69
CA TRP A 32 -6.82 6.14 2.97
C TRP A 32 -5.43 5.95 3.61
N THR A 33 -5.37 5.95 4.94
CA THR A 33 -4.18 5.68 5.76
C THR A 33 -3.68 4.25 5.60
N ILE A 34 -4.57 3.26 5.67
CA ILE A 34 -4.24 1.83 5.51
C ILE A 34 -3.83 1.54 4.07
N GLY A 35 -4.53 2.10 3.08
CA GLY A 35 -4.16 1.98 1.67
C GLY A 35 -2.78 2.57 1.37
N SER A 36 -2.46 3.71 1.97
CA SER A 36 -1.13 4.34 1.85
C SER A 36 -0.03 3.48 2.47
N ALA A 37 -0.26 2.91 3.67
CA ALA A 37 0.69 1.99 4.30
C ALA A 37 0.98 0.78 3.41
N MET A 38 -0.08 0.14 2.88
CA MET A 38 0.04 -1.02 1.99
C MET A 38 0.82 -0.70 0.71
N LYS A 39 0.58 0.48 0.12
CA LYS A 39 1.34 0.94 -1.06
C LYS A 39 2.85 1.06 -0.78
N TYR A 40 3.24 1.53 0.40
CA TYR A 40 4.65 1.63 0.76
C TYR A 40 5.28 0.25 0.96
N LEU A 41 4.58 -0.66 1.65
CA LEU A 41 5.02 -2.05 1.79
C LEU A 41 5.16 -2.75 0.44
N TRP A 42 4.19 -2.57 -0.45
CA TRP A 42 4.18 -3.20 -1.77
C TRP A 42 5.37 -2.80 -2.66
N ARG A 43 5.83 -1.55 -2.55
CA ARG A 43 6.85 -0.99 -3.45
C ARG A 43 8.24 -0.90 -2.84
N MET A 44 8.42 -1.30 -1.57
CA MET A 44 9.63 -1.02 -0.79
C MET A 44 10.90 -1.55 -1.48
N ASP A 45 10.81 -2.72 -2.10
CA ASP A 45 11.92 -3.36 -2.81
C ASP A 45 12.01 -2.95 -4.28
N LEU A 46 10.99 -2.26 -4.81
CA LEU A 46 10.94 -1.82 -6.22
C LEU A 46 11.61 -0.45 -6.44
N LYS A 47 11.82 0.35 -5.38
CA LYS A 47 12.35 1.72 -5.49
C LYS A 47 13.73 1.92 -4.88
N GLY A 48 14.37 0.86 -4.41
CA GLY A 48 15.74 0.91 -3.85
C GLY A 48 15.87 1.71 -2.55
N LYS A 49 14.75 2.03 -1.88
CA LYS A 49 14.72 2.76 -0.60
C LYS A 49 13.80 2.06 0.42
N PRO A 50 14.09 0.80 0.78
CA PRO A 50 13.19 -0.01 1.59
C PRO A 50 12.92 0.60 2.97
N ILE A 51 13.95 1.13 3.65
CA ILE A 51 13.81 1.72 4.99
C ILE A 51 12.91 2.96 4.98
N GLU A 52 13.05 3.85 3.99
CA GLU A 52 12.23 5.06 3.88
C GLU A 52 10.74 4.70 3.66
N ASP A 53 10.47 3.67 2.86
CA ASP A 53 9.10 3.20 2.63
C ASP A 53 8.51 2.49 3.87
N LEU A 54 9.31 1.72 4.61
CA LEU A 54 8.90 1.14 5.89
C LEU A 54 8.55 2.23 6.93
N GLN A 55 9.36 3.28 7.04
CA GLN A 55 9.08 4.41 7.93
C GLN A 55 7.77 5.12 7.57
N LYS A 56 7.49 5.30 6.28
CA LYS A 56 6.22 5.88 5.81
C LYS A 56 5.02 4.97 6.10
N ALA A 57 5.19 3.66 5.94
CA ALA A 57 4.16 2.70 6.33
C ALA A 57 3.83 2.80 7.83
N ILE A 58 4.84 2.88 8.69
CA ILE A 58 4.67 3.09 10.14
C ILE A 58 3.90 4.38 10.43
N ALA A 59 4.27 5.51 9.80
CA ALA A 59 3.59 6.79 10.00
C ALA A 59 2.09 6.72 9.65
N CYS A 60 1.74 6.04 8.56
CA CYS A 60 0.35 5.82 8.16
C CYS A 60 -0.43 4.98 9.18
N ILE A 61 0.18 3.91 9.71
CA ILE A 61 -0.44 3.07 10.74
C ILE A 61 -0.58 3.81 12.07
N GLN A 62 0.43 4.58 12.48
CA GLN A 62 0.36 5.40 13.69
C GLN A 62 -0.77 6.42 13.62
N HIS A 63 -0.96 7.06 12.45
CA HIS A 63 -2.09 7.95 12.24
C HIS A 63 -3.44 7.22 12.36
N GLU A 64 -3.56 6.02 11.80
CA GLU A 64 -4.78 5.19 11.91
C GLU A 64 -5.09 4.84 13.37
N ILE A 65 -4.07 4.44 14.14
CA ILE A 65 -4.19 4.18 15.59
C ILE A 65 -4.70 5.44 16.29
N ASN A 66 -4.07 6.59 16.06
CA ASN A 66 -4.47 7.85 16.69
C ASN A 66 -5.92 8.22 16.35
N ARG A 67 -6.36 8.04 15.10
CA ARG A 67 -7.76 8.32 14.70
C ARG A 67 -8.74 7.42 15.45
N ARG A 68 -8.45 6.11 15.52
CA ARG A 68 -9.32 5.13 16.19
C ARG A 68 -9.35 5.31 17.71
N THR A 69 -8.25 5.73 18.31
CA THR A 69 -8.18 6.03 19.75
C THR A 69 -8.93 7.32 20.08
N ARG A 70 -8.92 8.33 19.19
CA ARG A 70 -9.66 9.59 19.39
C ARG A 70 -11.17 9.47 19.18
N GLY A 71 -11.63 8.57 18.32
CA GLY A 71 -13.06 8.33 18.05
C GLY A 71 -13.78 7.44 19.07
N ARG A 72 -13.17 7.20 20.24
CA ARG A 72 -13.72 6.40 21.35
C ARG A 72 -14.06 7.23 22.60
N ALA A 73 -14.15 8.56 22.46
CA ALA A 73 -14.67 9.46 23.49
C ALA A 73 -16.15 9.78 23.21
#